data_AF-A0A1G8QLQ4-F1
#
_entry.id   AF-A0A1G8QLQ4-F1
#
_cell.length_a   1.000
_cell.length_b   1.000
_cell.length_c   1.000
_cell.angle_alpha   90.00
_cell.angle_beta   90.00
_cell.angle_gamma   90.00
#
_symmetry.space_group_name_H-M   'P 1'
#
loop_
_entity.id
_entity.type
_entity.pdbx_description
1 polymer ?
#
loop_
_entity_poly.entity_id
_entity_poly.type
_entity_poly.pdbx_seq_one_letter_code
_entity_poly.pdbx_strand_id
1 'polypeptide(L)'
;MNPHDWDQFLKRWTEEWLIAHPDLAGELTAGWPGYPPASTEQIATLEQRLGRPLPPSYRDFLQASNGWRFTIPFVDELRGANDVGWLCDLDPSMAEIYDDSDIFEEEAAILHRAVLISLEADAGIIVLDPDDVNADGEWAVHELFSWSGEPTERHKSFYEWMYDSFASFHTLDRPSCRTQREWDDRIEQARLASLAGQVDAPLHTLEQAHRFGRDRAGILYFQLRVMLGIGDREASQWIEHPLTDTVNKNSTWELDEPLLATEFLPVLFDQHSRINPHLTQSCLAGFYERGIEPVKRLIIDHRDRRKEPGFQLSYGNPEFDAAVRAIDFAGPDAWPLLHDALPLWRPVSDDHLAPICLMADPRIAPLITPERGREILSTPRG
;
A
#
# COMPACT_ATOMS: atom_id res chain seq x y z
N MET A 1 -7.81 -15.54 -4.29
CA MET A 1 -8.93 -15.91 -5.18
C MET A 1 -8.30 -16.42 -6.48
N ASN A 2 -8.94 -17.35 -7.18
CA ASN A 2 -8.51 -17.70 -8.53
C ASN A 2 -8.88 -16.51 -9.45
N PRO A 3 -7.96 -15.97 -10.26
CA PRO A 3 -8.25 -14.88 -11.21
C PRO A 3 -9.43 -15.15 -12.17
N HIS A 4 -9.87 -16.40 -12.28
CA HIS A 4 -10.93 -16.84 -13.18
C HIS A 4 -12.33 -16.92 -12.55
N ASP A 5 -12.50 -16.60 -11.26
CA ASP A 5 -13.83 -16.57 -10.62
C ASP A 5 -14.35 -15.13 -10.48
N TRP A 6 -14.51 -14.47 -11.63
CA TRP A 6 -15.05 -13.11 -11.71
C TRP A 6 -16.43 -12.99 -11.07
N ASP A 7 -17.30 -13.99 -11.24
CA ASP A 7 -18.65 -14.00 -10.65
C ASP A 7 -18.59 -13.87 -9.12
N GLN A 8 -17.74 -14.66 -8.45
CA GLN A 8 -17.58 -14.57 -7.01
C GLN A 8 -16.93 -13.25 -6.58
N PHE A 9 -15.92 -12.78 -7.31
CA PHE A 9 -15.22 -11.55 -7.01
C PHE A 9 -16.14 -10.32 -7.12
N LEU A 10 -16.83 -10.16 -8.25
CA LEU A 10 -17.75 -9.06 -8.51
C LEU A 10 -18.96 -9.08 -7.57
N LYS A 11 -19.48 -10.27 -7.23
CA LYS A 11 -20.51 -10.41 -6.21
C LYS A 11 -20.04 -9.94 -4.84
N ARG A 12 -18.85 -10.36 -4.41
CA ARG A 12 -18.28 -9.92 -3.14
C ARG A 12 -18.08 -8.41 -3.12
N TRP A 13 -17.51 -7.84 -4.19
CA TRP A 13 -17.33 -6.40 -4.30
C TRP A 13 -18.67 -5.68 -4.19
N THR A 14 -19.69 -6.11 -4.94
CA THR A 14 -21.03 -5.52 -4.89
C THR A 14 -21.62 -5.50 -3.48
N GLU A 15 -21.57 -6.64 -2.78
CA GLU A 15 -22.09 -6.77 -1.41
C GLU A 15 -21.38 -5.80 -0.45
N GLU A 16 -20.06 -5.62 -0.60
CA GLU A 16 -19.26 -4.77 0.28
C GLU A 16 -19.39 -3.28 -0.07
N TRP A 17 -19.53 -2.95 -1.37
CA TRP A 17 -19.81 -1.59 -1.83
C TRP A 17 -21.19 -1.11 -1.36
N LEU A 18 -22.22 -1.96 -1.42
CA LEU A 18 -23.55 -1.63 -0.89
C LEU A 18 -23.56 -1.39 0.62
N ILE A 19 -22.62 -1.96 1.38
CA ILE A 19 -22.45 -1.67 2.82
C ILE A 19 -21.88 -0.25 3.00
N ALA A 20 -20.94 0.17 2.16
CA ALA A 20 -20.34 1.51 2.20
C ALA A 20 -21.31 2.59 1.68
N HIS A 21 -22.10 2.29 0.65
CA HIS A 21 -22.95 3.24 -0.05
C HIS A 21 -24.43 2.80 -0.09
N PRO A 22 -25.09 2.65 1.08
CA PRO A 22 -26.47 2.16 1.14
C PRO A 22 -27.46 3.07 0.41
N ASP A 23 -27.18 4.37 0.34
CA ASP A 23 -28.04 5.36 -0.32
C ASP A 23 -28.05 5.22 -1.86
N LEU A 24 -26.96 4.69 -2.43
CA LEU A 24 -26.82 4.49 -3.87
C LEU A 24 -27.41 3.13 -4.34
N ALA A 25 -27.87 2.30 -3.42
CA ALA A 25 -28.47 1.00 -3.75
C ALA A 25 -29.69 1.13 -4.68
N GLY A 26 -30.43 2.23 -4.60
CA GLY A 26 -31.59 2.51 -5.45
C GLY A 26 -31.25 2.90 -6.89
N GLU A 27 -30.01 3.29 -7.15
CA GLU A 27 -29.52 3.63 -8.49
C GLU A 27 -29.11 2.37 -9.28
N LEU A 28 -28.90 1.25 -8.58
CA LEU A 28 -28.53 -0.02 -9.16
C LEU A 28 -29.75 -0.87 -9.54
N THR A 29 -29.71 -1.42 -10.75
CA THR A 29 -30.74 -2.37 -11.19
C THR A 29 -30.56 -3.67 -10.41
N ALA A 30 -31.54 -4.00 -9.55
CA ALA A 30 -31.50 -5.16 -8.66
C ALA A 30 -30.29 -5.20 -7.71
N GLY A 31 -29.68 -4.05 -7.40
CA GLY A 31 -28.51 -3.96 -6.51
C GLY A 31 -27.22 -4.48 -7.14
N TRP A 32 -27.11 -4.52 -8.47
CA TRP A 32 -25.94 -4.96 -9.21
C TRP A 32 -25.32 -3.80 -10.01
N PRO A 33 -24.02 -3.47 -9.83
CA PRO A 33 -23.34 -2.39 -10.54
C PRO A 33 -22.84 -2.79 -11.94
N GLY A 34 -22.79 -4.08 -12.23
CA GLY A 34 -22.42 -4.58 -13.54
C GLY A 34 -23.58 -4.57 -14.54
N TYR A 35 -23.26 -4.93 -15.78
CA TYR A 35 -24.24 -5.21 -16.83
C TYR A 35 -24.39 -6.72 -17.07
N PRO A 36 -25.46 -7.17 -17.76
CA PRO A 36 -25.58 -8.55 -18.19
C PRO A 36 -24.31 -9.04 -18.91
N PRO A 37 -23.89 -10.29 -18.73
CA PRO A 37 -22.79 -10.92 -19.45
C PRO A 37 -22.74 -10.60 -20.94
N ALA A 38 -21.54 -10.34 -21.47
CA ALA A 38 -21.34 -10.21 -22.91
C ALA A 38 -21.51 -11.58 -23.57
N SER A 39 -22.25 -11.62 -24.69
CA SER A 39 -22.37 -12.84 -25.48
C SER A 39 -21.04 -13.16 -26.18
N THR A 40 -20.84 -14.43 -26.54
CA THR A 40 -19.67 -14.87 -27.32
C THR A 40 -19.56 -14.09 -28.63
N GLU A 41 -20.69 -13.74 -29.26
CA GLU A 41 -20.74 -12.96 -30.49
C GLU A 41 -20.31 -11.51 -30.27
N GLN A 42 -20.68 -10.89 -29.15
CA GLN A 42 -20.25 -9.53 -28.81
C GLN A 42 -18.74 -9.47 -28.60
N ILE A 43 -18.19 -10.44 -27.86
CA ILE A 43 -16.74 -10.55 -27.62
C ILE A 43 -16.00 -10.81 -28.95
N ALA A 44 -16.47 -11.75 -29.77
CA ALA A 44 -15.84 -12.02 -31.06
C ALA A 44 -15.89 -10.81 -32.01
N THR A 45 -16.98 -10.03 -31.96
CA THR A 45 -17.09 -8.78 -32.73
C THR A 45 -16.08 -7.74 -32.25
N LEU A 46 -15.89 -7.61 -30.93
CA LEU A 46 -14.88 -6.73 -30.35
C LEU A 46 -13.47 -7.16 -30.76
N GLU A 47 -13.12 -8.43 -30.63
CA GLU A 47 -11.82 -8.97 -31.07
C GLU A 47 -11.57 -8.73 -32.57
N GLN A 48 -12.60 -8.89 -33.40
CA GLN A 48 -12.53 -8.60 -34.83
C GLN A 48 -12.31 -7.10 -35.09
N ARG A 49 -12.98 -6.22 -34.35
CA ARG A 49 -12.82 -4.75 -34.45
C ARG A 49 -11.43 -4.30 -34.05
N LEU A 50 -10.86 -4.89 -33.00
CA LEU A 50 -9.48 -4.64 -32.56
C LEU A 50 -8.43 -5.36 -33.41
N GLY A 51 -8.84 -6.35 -34.22
CA GLY A 51 -7.94 -7.15 -35.06
C GLY A 51 -7.03 -8.10 -34.27
N ARG A 52 -7.31 -8.35 -32.99
CA ARG A 52 -6.52 -9.20 -32.09
C ARG A 52 -7.40 -9.78 -30.97
N PRO A 53 -7.08 -10.98 -30.44
CA PRO A 53 -7.82 -11.58 -29.32
C PRO A 53 -7.62 -10.75 -28.05
N LEU A 54 -8.66 -10.65 -27.20
CA LEU A 54 -8.59 -9.92 -25.93
C LEU A 54 -7.67 -10.62 -24.92
N PRO A 55 -7.10 -9.89 -23.95
CA PRO A 55 -6.33 -10.51 -22.89
C PRO A 55 -7.25 -11.39 -22.02
N PRO A 56 -6.78 -12.56 -21.55
CA PRO A 56 -7.64 -13.58 -20.93
C PRO A 56 -8.51 -13.04 -19.80
N SER A 57 -7.93 -12.27 -18.86
CA SER A 57 -8.66 -11.76 -17.70
C SER A 57 -9.76 -10.76 -18.08
N TYR A 58 -9.53 -9.91 -19.08
CA TYR A 58 -10.54 -8.95 -19.56
C TYR A 58 -11.66 -9.65 -20.33
N ARG A 59 -11.31 -10.67 -21.12
CA ARG A 59 -12.29 -11.51 -21.83
C ARG A 59 -13.21 -12.23 -20.85
N ASP A 60 -12.65 -12.84 -19.82
CA ASP A 60 -13.41 -13.55 -18.79
C ASP A 60 -14.25 -12.57 -17.95
N PHE A 61 -13.74 -11.36 -17.69
CA PHE A 61 -14.51 -10.29 -17.05
C PHE A 61 -15.75 -9.92 -17.89
N LEU A 62 -15.62 -9.70 -19.20
CA LEU A 62 -16.76 -9.39 -20.06
C LEU A 62 -17.82 -10.49 -20.08
N GLN A 63 -17.41 -11.75 -19.91
CA GLN A 63 -18.32 -12.90 -19.77
C GLN A 63 -19.06 -12.92 -18.43
N ALA A 64 -18.51 -12.31 -17.37
CA ALA A 64 -19.19 -12.14 -16.10
C ALA A 64 -20.05 -10.85 -16.08
N SER A 65 -19.54 -9.77 -16.67
CA SER A 65 -20.21 -8.47 -16.74
C SER A 65 -19.75 -7.64 -17.93
N ASN A 66 -20.71 -7.22 -18.77
CA ASN A 66 -20.42 -6.44 -19.99
C ASN A 66 -20.25 -4.93 -19.70
N GLY A 67 -19.27 -4.59 -18.87
CA GLY A 67 -19.08 -3.27 -18.29
C GLY A 67 -19.43 -3.26 -16.79
N TRP A 68 -18.95 -2.26 -16.08
CA TRP A 68 -19.02 -2.22 -14.61
C TRP A 68 -19.02 -0.79 -14.09
N ARG A 69 -19.88 -0.51 -13.11
CA ARG A 69 -19.96 0.79 -12.45
C ARG A 69 -19.24 0.80 -11.11
N PHE A 70 -18.81 1.99 -10.69
CA PHE A 70 -18.20 2.24 -9.39
C PHE A 70 -16.93 1.41 -9.15
N THR A 71 -16.04 1.39 -10.15
CA THR A 71 -14.83 0.55 -10.14
C THR A 71 -13.77 1.12 -9.20
N ILE A 72 -13.58 2.44 -9.22
CA ILE A 72 -12.82 3.19 -8.21
C ILE A 72 -13.53 4.52 -7.99
N PRO A 73 -13.22 5.28 -6.91
CA PRO A 73 -13.87 6.56 -6.68
C PRO A 73 -13.71 7.60 -7.79
N PHE A 74 -12.83 7.35 -8.77
CA PHE A 74 -12.55 8.24 -9.90
C PHE A 74 -12.89 7.63 -11.27
N VAL A 75 -13.47 6.42 -11.31
CA VAL A 75 -13.94 5.75 -12.54
C VAL A 75 -15.36 5.27 -12.30
N ASP A 76 -16.29 6.05 -12.83
CA ASP A 76 -17.72 5.84 -12.65
C ASP A 76 -18.19 4.62 -13.44
N GLU A 77 -17.67 4.41 -14.65
CA GLU A 77 -18.15 3.34 -15.53
C GLU A 77 -17.09 2.80 -16.49
N LEU A 78 -17.03 1.47 -16.60
CA LEU A 78 -16.30 0.73 -17.63
C LEU A 78 -17.20 0.38 -18.80
N ARG A 79 -16.66 0.52 -20.02
CA ARG A 79 -17.31 0.20 -21.28
C ARG A 79 -17.60 -1.30 -21.39
N GLY A 80 -18.76 -1.60 -21.96
CA GLY A 80 -19.07 -2.95 -22.45
C GLY A 80 -18.43 -3.23 -23.81
N ALA A 81 -18.46 -4.48 -24.23
CA ALA A 81 -17.84 -5.00 -25.45
C ALA A 81 -18.25 -4.24 -26.73
N ASN A 82 -19.45 -3.66 -26.76
CA ASN A 82 -19.91 -2.90 -27.92
C ASN A 82 -19.22 -1.52 -28.04
N ASP A 83 -18.84 -0.93 -26.91
CA ASP A 83 -18.41 0.47 -26.80
C ASP A 83 -16.88 0.62 -26.62
N VAL A 84 -16.17 -0.47 -26.36
CA VAL A 84 -14.70 -0.54 -26.28
C VAL A 84 -14.08 -0.40 -27.67
N GLY A 85 -13.01 0.38 -27.79
CA GLY A 85 -12.32 0.61 -29.05
C GLY A 85 -10.98 1.31 -28.86
N TRP A 86 -10.31 1.61 -29.97
CA TRP A 86 -9.08 2.38 -29.95
C TRP A 86 -9.33 3.78 -29.40
N LEU A 87 -8.45 4.26 -28.53
CA LEU A 87 -8.56 5.58 -27.93
C LEU A 87 -8.65 6.67 -29.01
N CYS A 88 -7.78 6.62 -30.03
CA CYS A 88 -7.77 7.61 -31.12
C CYS A 88 -9.07 7.67 -31.93
N ASP A 89 -9.88 6.61 -31.93
CA ASP A 89 -11.17 6.60 -32.62
C ASP A 89 -12.30 7.12 -31.71
N LEU A 90 -12.24 6.81 -30.41
CA LEU A 90 -13.29 7.11 -29.44
C LEU A 90 -13.15 8.49 -28.81
N ASP A 91 -11.91 8.93 -28.55
CA ASP A 91 -11.57 10.23 -28.00
C ASP A 91 -10.25 10.74 -28.62
N PRO A 92 -10.31 11.28 -29.87
CA PRO A 92 -9.15 11.84 -30.54
C PRO A 92 -8.54 13.01 -29.76
N SER A 93 -9.38 13.80 -29.08
CA SER A 93 -8.91 14.97 -28.33
C SER A 93 -8.02 14.59 -27.16
N MET A 94 -8.31 13.46 -26.50
CA MET A 94 -7.47 12.96 -25.42
C MET A 94 -6.11 12.49 -25.94
N ALA A 95 -6.06 11.85 -27.12
CA ALA A 95 -4.79 11.46 -27.74
C ALA A 95 -3.95 12.69 -28.13
N GLU A 96 -4.58 13.72 -28.68
CA GLU A 96 -3.90 14.96 -29.11
C GLU A 96 -3.27 15.73 -27.94
N ILE A 97 -3.84 15.68 -26.72
CA ILE A 97 -3.31 16.38 -25.53
C ILE A 97 -1.87 15.97 -25.22
N TYR A 98 -1.51 14.71 -25.46
CA TYR A 98 -0.20 14.17 -25.12
C TYR A 98 0.81 14.31 -26.28
N ASP A 99 0.34 14.47 -27.52
CA ASP A 99 1.19 14.63 -28.71
C ASP A 99 1.95 15.96 -28.76
N ASP A 100 1.41 17.02 -28.14
CA ASP A 100 1.99 18.37 -28.17
C ASP A 100 3.06 18.61 -27.08
N SER A 101 3.47 17.57 -26.36
CA SER A 101 4.40 17.67 -25.22
C SER A 101 5.63 16.77 -25.37
N ASP A 102 6.81 17.38 -25.52
CA ASP A 102 8.12 16.70 -25.46
C ASP A 102 8.39 16.00 -24.11
N ILE A 103 7.53 16.22 -23.10
CA ILE A 103 7.65 15.65 -21.75
C ILE A 103 6.89 14.32 -21.64
N PHE A 104 5.92 14.05 -22.52
CA PHE A 104 5.01 12.90 -22.44
C PHE A 104 5.12 11.96 -23.66
N GLU A 105 6.29 11.88 -24.29
CA GLU A 105 6.50 11.05 -25.49
C GLU A 105 6.16 9.56 -25.28
N GLU A 106 6.46 9.03 -24.09
CA GLU A 106 6.15 7.62 -23.76
C GLU A 106 4.63 7.41 -23.60
N GLU A 107 3.95 8.30 -22.88
CA GLU A 107 2.49 8.28 -22.74
C GLU A 107 1.80 8.45 -24.08
N ALA A 108 2.22 9.41 -24.91
CA ALA A 108 1.69 9.61 -26.25
C ALA A 108 1.78 8.33 -27.09
N ALA A 109 2.94 7.66 -27.07
CA ALA A 109 3.14 6.40 -27.79
C ALA A 109 2.21 5.27 -27.32
N ILE A 110 1.92 5.20 -26.02
CA ILE A 110 0.93 4.26 -25.45
C ILE A 110 -0.47 4.64 -25.96
N LEU A 111 -0.88 5.90 -25.82
CA LEU A 111 -2.22 6.37 -26.15
C LEU A 111 -2.59 6.15 -27.63
N HIS A 112 -1.65 6.29 -28.55
CA HIS A 112 -1.87 6.01 -29.99
C HIS A 112 -2.28 4.58 -30.31
N ARG A 113 -1.92 3.63 -29.45
CA ARG A 113 -2.23 2.21 -29.61
C ARG A 113 -3.09 1.67 -28.48
N ALA A 114 -3.62 2.53 -27.62
CA ALA A 114 -4.35 2.07 -26.45
C ALA A 114 -5.80 1.74 -26.78
N VAL A 115 -6.34 0.74 -26.11
CA VAL A 115 -7.76 0.39 -26.15
C VAL A 115 -8.45 1.02 -24.94
N LEU A 116 -9.36 1.96 -25.18
CA LEU A 116 -10.08 2.68 -24.12
C LEU A 116 -11.16 1.80 -23.50
N ILE A 117 -11.06 1.56 -22.19
CA ILE A 117 -12.01 0.74 -21.43
C ILE A 117 -12.83 1.55 -20.41
N SER A 118 -12.39 2.74 -20.00
CA SER A 118 -13.22 3.65 -19.21
C SER A 118 -14.25 4.37 -20.09
N LEU A 119 -15.50 4.43 -19.63
CA LEU A 119 -16.56 5.23 -20.24
C LEU A 119 -16.64 6.62 -19.59
N GLU A 120 -16.66 6.64 -18.26
CA GLU A 120 -16.70 7.87 -17.45
C GLU A 120 -15.66 7.76 -16.32
N ALA A 121 -14.81 8.78 -16.21
CA ALA A 121 -13.76 8.89 -15.20
C ALA A 121 -13.43 10.37 -14.92
N ASP A 122 -13.00 10.67 -13.69
CA ASP A 122 -12.73 12.03 -13.24
C ASP A 122 -11.41 12.56 -13.81
N ALA A 123 -11.53 13.28 -14.93
CA ALA A 123 -10.41 13.90 -15.65
C ALA A 123 -9.24 12.93 -15.91
N GLY A 124 -9.59 11.69 -16.26
CA GLY A 124 -8.65 10.63 -16.60
C GLY A 124 -9.24 9.54 -17.50
N ILE A 125 -8.41 8.57 -17.86
CA ILE A 125 -8.77 7.40 -18.68
C ILE A 125 -8.07 6.15 -18.18
N ILE A 126 -8.74 5.01 -18.39
CA ILE A 126 -8.19 3.68 -18.18
C ILE A 126 -8.10 2.99 -19.54
N VAL A 127 -6.90 2.55 -19.90
CA VAL A 127 -6.63 1.96 -21.20
C VAL A 127 -5.85 0.66 -21.09
N LEU A 128 -6.05 -0.24 -22.05
CA LEU A 128 -5.22 -1.42 -22.24
C LEU A 128 -4.17 -1.16 -23.34
N ASP A 129 -2.93 -1.56 -23.10
CA ASP A 129 -1.86 -1.53 -24.12
C ASP A 129 -1.69 -2.93 -24.74
N PRO A 130 -2.18 -3.14 -25.97
CA PRO A 130 -2.14 -4.45 -26.60
C PRO A 130 -0.77 -4.82 -27.17
N ASP A 131 0.21 -3.92 -27.17
CA ASP A 131 1.60 -4.20 -27.56
C ASP A 131 2.51 -4.42 -26.33
N ASP A 132 2.04 -4.12 -25.12
CA ASP A 132 2.68 -4.48 -23.86
C ASP A 132 2.02 -5.73 -23.26
N VAL A 133 2.44 -6.89 -23.76
CA VAL A 133 1.86 -8.19 -23.42
C VAL A 133 2.81 -9.03 -22.56
N ASN A 134 2.31 -9.53 -21.44
CA ASN A 134 3.09 -10.38 -20.54
C ASN A 134 3.11 -11.86 -20.98
N ALA A 135 3.81 -12.72 -20.24
CA ALA A 135 3.98 -14.14 -20.57
C ALA A 135 2.66 -14.95 -20.57
N ASP A 136 1.62 -14.46 -19.88
CA ASP A 136 0.31 -15.10 -19.80
C ASP A 136 -0.65 -14.60 -20.89
N GLY A 137 -0.21 -13.69 -21.77
CA GLY A 137 -1.04 -13.09 -22.81
C GLY A 137 -1.89 -11.93 -22.30
N GLU A 138 -1.68 -11.47 -21.07
CA GLU A 138 -2.36 -10.29 -20.53
C GLU A 138 -1.72 -9.02 -21.07
N TRP A 139 -2.57 -8.03 -21.34
CA TRP A 139 -2.16 -6.69 -21.75
C TRP A 139 -1.99 -5.83 -20.50
N ALA A 140 -0.99 -4.94 -20.52
CA ALA A 140 -0.83 -3.95 -19.47
C ALA A 140 -2.05 -3.01 -19.41
N VAL A 141 -2.39 -2.57 -18.20
CA VAL A 141 -3.37 -1.50 -17.97
C VAL A 141 -2.62 -0.25 -17.58
N HIS A 142 -3.02 0.89 -18.14
CA HIS A 142 -2.51 2.20 -17.78
C HIS A 142 -3.62 3.09 -17.22
N GLU A 143 -3.36 3.70 -16.06
CA GLU A 143 -4.20 4.72 -15.46
C GLU A 143 -3.60 6.11 -15.71
N LEU A 144 -4.34 6.97 -16.41
CA LEU A 144 -3.91 8.34 -16.69
C LEU A 144 -4.91 9.31 -16.09
N PHE A 145 -4.53 9.98 -15.01
CA PHE A 145 -5.31 11.04 -14.37
C PHE A 145 -4.56 12.37 -14.44
N SER A 146 -5.15 13.35 -15.13
CA SER A 146 -4.51 14.66 -15.38
C SER A 146 -4.19 15.45 -14.11
N TRP A 147 -4.90 15.19 -13.02
CA TRP A 147 -4.71 15.86 -11.72
C TRP A 147 -3.70 15.17 -10.80
N SER A 148 -3.28 13.93 -11.11
CA SER A 148 -2.39 13.18 -10.23
C SER A 148 -1.01 13.83 -10.13
N GLY A 149 -0.53 14.42 -11.22
CA GLY A 149 0.83 14.97 -11.32
C GLY A 149 1.94 13.92 -11.23
N GLU A 150 1.57 12.64 -11.20
CA GLU A 150 2.46 11.49 -11.14
C GLU A 150 2.57 10.82 -12.52
N PRO A 151 3.64 10.04 -12.78
CA PRO A 151 3.73 9.20 -13.97
C PRO A 151 2.55 8.24 -14.08
N THR A 152 2.26 7.82 -15.31
CA THR A 152 1.20 6.84 -15.60
C THR A 152 1.38 5.57 -14.77
N GLU A 153 0.37 5.18 -13.98
CA GLU A 153 0.42 3.93 -13.22
C GLU A 153 0.15 2.74 -14.15
N ARG A 154 1.03 1.73 -14.08
CA ARG A 154 1.00 0.56 -14.97
C ARG A 154 0.75 -0.72 -14.17
N HIS A 155 -0.29 -1.46 -14.52
CA HIS A 155 -0.57 -2.81 -14.01
C HIS A 155 -0.29 -3.86 -15.08
N LYS A 156 0.07 -5.09 -14.69
CA LYS A 156 0.48 -6.14 -15.65
C LYS A 156 -0.70 -6.84 -16.31
N SER A 157 -1.92 -6.67 -15.80
CA SER A 157 -3.15 -7.26 -16.34
C SER A 157 -4.38 -6.50 -15.87
N PHE A 158 -5.50 -6.72 -16.56
CA PHE A 158 -6.81 -6.20 -16.16
C PHE A 158 -7.26 -6.75 -14.80
N TYR A 159 -6.96 -8.02 -14.50
CA TYR A 159 -7.25 -8.58 -13.18
C TYR A 159 -6.49 -7.89 -12.05
N GLU A 160 -5.18 -7.65 -12.23
CA GLU A 160 -4.36 -6.95 -11.23
C GLU A 160 -4.91 -5.55 -10.95
N TRP A 161 -5.24 -4.82 -12.02
CA TRP A 161 -5.87 -3.51 -11.92
C TRP A 161 -7.22 -3.53 -11.18
N MET A 162 -8.11 -4.46 -11.51
CA MET A 162 -9.40 -4.62 -10.81
C MET A 162 -9.23 -5.01 -9.34
N TYR A 163 -8.23 -5.83 -9.02
CA TYR A 163 -7.94 -6.22 -7.64
C TYR A 163 -7.38 -5.05 -6.82
N ASP A 164 -6.52 -4.24 -7.43
CA ASP A 164 -5.97 -3.04 -6.82
C ASP A 164 -7.05 -1.96 -6.64
N SER A 165 -7.95 -1.82 -7.61
CA SER A 165 -9.15 -0.99 -7.53
C SER A 165 -10.05 -1.39 -6.35
N PHE A 166 -10.25 -2.69 -6.13
CA PHE A 166 -10.97 -3.22 -4.97
C PHE A 166 -10.26 -2.93 -3.64
N ALA A 167 -8.92 -3.01 -3.61
CA ALA A 167 -8.13 -2.63 -2.43
C ALA A 167 -8.21 -1.12 -2.14
N SER A 168 -8.22 -0.29 -3.18
CA SER A 168 -8.40 1.16 -3.10
C SER A 168 -9.78 1.53 -2.52
N PHE A 169 -10.85 0.88 -2.98
CA PHE A 169 -12.19 0.97 -2.37
C PHE A 169 -12.14 0.69 -0.86
N HIS A 170 -11.48 -0.38 -0.42
CA HIS A 170 -11.35 -0.66 1.02
C HIS A 170 -10.55 0.39 1.78
N THR A 171 -9.56 1.00 1.13
CA THR A 171 -8.74 2.06 1.73
C THR A 171 -9.53 3.34 1.95
N LEU A 172 -10.35 3.72 0.97
CA LEU A 172 -11.10 4.97 0.95
C LEU A 172 -12.41 4.87 1.73
N ASP A 173 -13.21 3.83 1.50
CA ASP A 173 -14.55 3.70 2.07
C ASP A 173 -14.60 2.93 3.39
N ARG A 174 -13.58 2.10 3.66
CA ARG A 174 -13.41 1.33 4.90
C ARG A 174 -14.69 0.61 5.39
N PRO A 175 -15.38 -0.16 4.53
CA PRO A 175 -16.62 -0.84 4.90
C PRO A 175 -16.41 -1.87 6.02
N SER A 176 -17.36 -1.94 6.95
CA SER A 176 -17.41 -2.99 7.99
C SER A 176 -17.92 -4.32 7.41
N CYS A 177 -17.03 -5.03 6.72
CA CYS A 177 -17.38 -6.13 5.81
C CYS A 177 -16.58 -7.42 6.07
N ARG A 178 -16.78 -8.41 5.21
CA ARG A 178 -16.08 -9.70 5.31
C ARG A 178 -14.59 -9.54 4.99
N THR A 179 -14.23 -8.80 3.94
CA THR A 179 -12.83 -8.52 3.58
C THR A 179 -12.05 -7.86 4.71
N GLN A 180 -12.66 -6.89 5.39
CA GLN A 180 -12.06 -6.25 6.56
C GLN A 180 -11.73 -7.27 7.66
N ARG A 181 -12.67 -8.15 8.03
CA ARG A 181 -12.44 -9.18 9.05
C ARG A 181 -11.39 -10.21 8.63
N GLU A 182 -11.43 -10.66 7.37
CA GLU A 182 -10.43 -11.61 6.85
C GLU A 182 -9.01 -11.03 6.88
N TRP A 183 -8.85 -9.73 6.60
CA TRP A 183 -7.56 -9.08 6.71
C TRP A 183 -7.12 -8.89 8.16
N ASP A 184 -8.02 -8.56 9.08
CA ASP A 184 -7.68 -8.44 10.50
C ASP A 184 -7.19 -9.75 11.09
N ASP A 185 -7.85 -10.87 10.75
CA ASP A 185 -7.40 -12.21 11.15
C ASP A 185 -6.01 -12.52 10.57
N ARG A 186 -5.75 -12.16 9.30
CA ARG A 186 -4.44 -12.35 8.67
C ARG A 186 -3.35 -11.47 9.28
N ILE A 187 -3.67 -10.24 9.66
CA ILE A 187 -2.73 -9.34 10.35
C ILE A 187 -2.32 -9.95 11.69
N GLU A 188 -3.29 -10.48 12.45
CA GLU A 188 -2.99 -11.13 13.72
C GLU A 188 -2.14 -12.39 13.53
N GLN A 189 -2.43 -13.21 12.52
CA GLN A 189 -1.59 -14.35 12.17
C GLN A 189 -0.18 -13.94 11.76
N ALA A 190 -0.03 -12.88 10.95
CA ALA A 190 1.26 -12.36 10.54
C ALA A 190 2.06 -11.81 11.72
N ARG A 191 1.40 -11.14 12.67
CA ARG A 191 2.02 -10.67 13.92
C ARG A 191 2.56 -11.82 14.74
N LEU A 192 1.75 -12.85 14.99
CA LEU A 192 2.18 -14.06 15.74
C LEU A 192 3.30 -14.82 15.01
N ALA A 193 3.22 -14.94 13.69
CA ALA A 193 4.27 -15.57 12.88
C ALA A 193 5.58 -14.77 12.93
N SER A 194 5.51 -13.43 12.96
CA SER A 194 6.67 -12.55 13.13
C SER A 194 7.34 -12.76 14.49
N LEU A 195 6.54 -12.82 15.56
CA LEU A 195 7.02 -13.12 16.91
C LEU A 195 7.63 -14.53 17.01
N ALA A 196 7.13 -15.49 16.23
CA ALA A 196 7.71 -16.83 16.11
C ALA A 196 8.99 -16.90 15.25
N GLY A 197 9.47 -15.79 14.69
CA GLY A 197 10.69 -15.72 13.90
C GLY A 197 10.51 -15.87 12.38
N GLN A 198 9.28 -15.83 11.86
CA GLN A 198 9.03 -15.80 10.42
C GLN A 198 9.14 -14.36 9.90
N VAL A 199 9.84 -14.16 8.78
CA VAL A 199 10.09 -12.81 8.24
C VAL A 199 9.32 -12.58 6.95
N ASP A 200 9.61 -13.36 5.90
CA ASP A 200 9.14 -13.02 4.55
C ASP A 200 7.62 -13.18 4.38
N ALA A 201 7.02 -14.22 4.97
CA ALA A 201 5.57 -14.45 4.87
C ALA A 201 4.74 -13.37 5.60
N PRO A 202 5.06 -13.00 6.86
CA PRO A 202 4.44 -11.84 7.51
C PRO A 202 4.67 -10.53 6.75
N LEU A 203 5.89 -10.28 6.27
CA LEU A 203 6.23 -9.06 5.53
C LEU A 203 5.29 -8.87 4.33
N HIS A 204 5.15 -9.90 3.49
CA HIS A 204 4.24 -9.88 2.34
C HIS A 204 2.76 -9.74 2.75
N THR A 205 2.32 -10.41 3.81
CA THR A 205 0.93 -10.34 4.28
C THR A 205 0.58 -8.94 4.77
N LEU A 206 1.47 -8.32 5.55
CA LEU A 206 1.26 -6.97 6.10
C LEU A 206 1.29 -5.90 5.02
N GLU A 207 2.17 -6.04 4.03
CA GLU A 207 2.18 -5.18 2.84
C GLU A 207 0.83 -5.24 2.11
N GLN A 208 0.34 -6.44 1.80
CA GLN A 208 -0.95 -6.60 1.13
C GLN A 208 -2.11 -6.06 1.98
N ALA A 209 -2.11 -6.31 3.29
CA ALA A 209 -3.15 -5.80 4.17
C ALA A 209 -3.15 -4.26 4.25
N HIS A 210 -1.98 -3.62 4.19
CA HIS A 210 -1.88 -2.16 4.13
C HIS A 210 -2.53 -1.59 2.87
N ARG A 211 -2.40 -2.27 1.71
CA ARG A 211 -3.08 -1.89 0.46
C ARG A 211 -4.61 -1.88 0.57
N PHE A 212 -5.17 -2.63 1.53
CA PHE A 212 -6.60 -2.63 1.87
C PHE A 212 -6.96 -1.62 2.98
N GLY A 213 -6.10 -0.63 3.23
CA GLY A 213 -6.33 0.43 4.21
C GLY A 213 -6.26 -0.03 5.66
N ARG A 214 -5.59 -1.15 5.95
CA ARG A 214 -5.46 -1.65 7.32
C ARG A 214 -4.29 -0.97 8.02
N ASP A 215 -4.58 0.03 8.85
CA ASP A 215 -3.55 0.87 9.47
C ASP A 215 -2.60 0.07 10.37
N ARG A 216 -3.13 -0.89 11.14
CA ARG A 216 -2.33 -1.78 11.99
C ARG A 216 -1.27 -2.54 11.19
N ALA A 217 -1.60 -2.94 9.96
CA ALA A 217 -0.65 -3.64 9.09
C ALA A 217 0.54 -2.74 8.75
N GLY A 218 0.30 -1.45 8.48
CA GLY A 218 1.35 -0.46 8.22
C GLY A 218 2.30 -0.26 9.42
N ILE A 219 1.76 -0.19 10.64
CA ILE A 219 2.54 -0.08 11.89
C ILE A 219 3.47 -1.28 12.08
N LEU A 220 2.97 -2.49 11.86
CA LEU A 220 3.76 -3.72 11.98
C LEU A 220 4.78 -3.84 10.84
N TYR A 221 4.36 -3.55 9.61
CA TYR A 221 5.20 -3.61 8.41
C TYR A 221 6.40 -2.65 8.50
N PHE A 222 6.15 -1.43 8.98
CA PHE A 222 7.20 -0.42 9.20
C PHE A 222 8.34 -0.95 10.07
N GLN A 223 8.02 -1.66 11.16
CA GLN A 223 9.04 -2.20 12.06
C GLN A 223 9.92 -3.24 11.38
N LEU A 224 9.31 -4.15 10.60
CA LEU A 224 10.06 -5.15 9.85
C LEU A 224 10.96 -4.51 8.80
N ARG A 225 10.45 -3.51 8.06
CA ARG A 225 11.22 -2.78 7.04
C ARG A 225 12.42 -2.03 7.62
N VAL A 226 12.23 -1.34 8.74
CA VAL A 226 13.31 -0.62 9.45
C VAL A 226 14.43 -1.59 9.82
N MET A 227 14.09 -2.75 10.39
CA MET A 227 15.09 -3.76 10.75
C MET A 227 15.80 -4.35 9.52
N LEU A 228 15.09 -4.55 8.41
CA LEU A 228 15.67 -5.10 7.17
C LEU A 228 16.45 -4.07 6.35
N GLY A 229 16.46 -2.79 6.75
CA GLY A 229 17.07 -1.70 5.99
C GLY A 229 16.41 -1.47 4.61
N ILE A 230 15.14 -1.84 4.47
CA ILE A 230 14.40 -1.71 3.20
C ILE A 230 13.90 -0.26 3.07
N GLY A 231 14.74 0.59 2.48
CA GLY A 231 14.43 1.88 1.86
C GLY A 231 13.64 2.87 2.73
N ASP A 232 14.34 3.84 3.33
CA ASP A 232 13.75 4.90 4.17
C ASP A 232 12.81 5.89 3.44
N ARG A 233 12.87 5.98 2.10
CA ARG A 233 12.20 7.05 1.33
C ARG A 233 10.66 6.95 1.32
N GLU A 234 10.13 5.74 1.40
CA GLU A 234 8.67 5.48 1.36
C GLU A 234 8.13 5.06 2.73
N ALA A 235 8.98 5.00 3.75
CA ALA A 235 8.61 4.50 5.08
C ALA A 235 7.49 5.34 5.75
N SER A 236 7.35 6.63 5.39
CA SER A 236 6.27 7.50 5.88
C SER A 236 4.89 6.98 5.52
N GLN A 237 4.69 6.58 4.27
CA GLN A 237 3.37 6.31 3.70
C GLN A 237 2.65 5.22 4.50
N TRP A 238 3.40 4.23 4.98
CA TRP A 238 2.89 3.09 5.74
C TRP A 238 2.26 3.46 7.08
N ILE A 239 2.75 4.52 7.71
CA ILE A 239 2.34 4.94 9.05
C ILE A 239 1.69 6.32 9.06
N GLU A 240 1.58 6.95 7.89
CA GLU A 240 1.08 8.32 7.75
C GLU A 240 -0.41 8.41 8.10
N HIS A 241 -1.21 7.54 7.49
CA HIS A 241 -2.66 7.55 7.63
C HIS A 241 -3.14 7.48 9.11
N PRO A 242 -2.67 6.52 9.95
CA PRO A 242 -3.09 6.50 11.36
C PRO A 242 -2.62 7.73 12.16
N LEU A 243 -1.46 8.30 11.82
CA LEU A 243 -0.78 9.32 12.63
C LEU A 243 -1.06 10.77 12.19
N THR A 244 -1.70 10.98 11.05
CA THR A 244 -2.05 12.32 10.52
C THR A 244 -3.53 12.65 10.64
N ASP A 245 -3.83 13.94 10.61
CA ASP A 245 -5.18 14.50 10.53
C ASP A 245 -5.52 14.70 9.05
N THR A 246 -6.27 13.75 8.49
CA THR A 246 -6.75 13.77 7.11
C THR A 246 -8.26 14.07 7.08
N VAL A 247 -8.73 14.67 5.99
CA VAL A 247 -10.16 14.87 5.77
C VAL A 247 -10.85 13.50 5.76
N ASN A 248 -11.99 13.36 6.45
CA ASN A 248 -12.74 12.10 6.60
C ASN A 248 -11.98 10.98 7.35
N LYS A 249 -11.24 11.33 8.40
CA LYS A 249 -10.47 10.37 9.20
C LYS A 249 -11.34 9.28 9.86
N ASN A 250 -11.19 8.05 9.38
CA ASN A 250 -11.62 6.82 10.05
C ASN A 250 -10.42 5.89 10.29
N SER A 251 -9.56 6.22 11.25
CA SER A 251 -8.43 5.34 11.63
C SER A 251 -8.96 3.99 12.13
N THR A 252 -8.34 2.91 11.67
CA THR A 252 -8.59 1.53 12.09
C THR A 252 -7.60 1.06 13.15
N TRP A 253 -6.61 1.88 13.47
CA TRP A 253 -5.62 1.64 14.51
C TRP A 253 -5.74 2.68 15.63
N GLU A 254 -5.68 2.21 16.86
CA GLU A 254 -5.65 3.04 18.07
C GLU A 254 -4.21 3.45 18.37
N LEU A 255 -4.00 4.74 18.66
CA LEU A 255 -2.66 5.27 18.89
C LEU A 255 -2.02 4.65 20.13
N ASP A 256 -0.95 3.89 19.90
CA ASP A 256 -0.05 3.43 20.95
C ASP A 256 1.04 4.46 21.21
N GLU A 257 0.78 5.37 22.17
CA GLU A 257 1.73 6.41 22.56
C GLU A 257 3.07 5.86 23.08
N PRO A 258 3.10 4.84 23.96
CA PRO A 258 4.35 4.19 24.37
C PRO A 258 5.18 3.69 23.20
N LEU A 259 4.60 2.89 22.30
CA LEU A 259 5.29 2.36 21.12
C LEU A 259 5.85 3.49 20.25
N LEU A 260 5.03 4.51 19.97
CA LEU A 260 5.46 5.64 19.16
C LEU A 260 6.64 6.38 19.83
N ALA A 261 6.53 6.65 21.13
CA ALA A 261 7.50 7.44 21.86
C ALA A 261 8.86 6.75 22.06
N THR A 262 8.86 5.43 22.31
CA THR A 262 10.08 4.69 22.64
C THR A 262 10.73 4.07 21.42
N GLU A 263 9.98 3.70 20.39
CA GLU A 263 10.50 2.92 19.26
C GLU A 263 10.54 3.73 17.97
N PHE A 264 9.44 4.40 17.61
CA PHE A 264 9.32 5.05 16.30
C PHE A 264 9.98 6.42 16.28
N LEU A 265 9.71 7.28 17.27
CA LEU A 265 10.27 8.63 17.28
C LEU A 265 11.80 8.65 17.23
N PRO A 266 12.57 7.85 18.00
CA PRO A 266 14.02 7.79 17.84
C PRO A 266 14.46 7.58 16.39
N VAL A 267 13.85 6.61 15.69
CA VAL A 267 14.16 6.26 14.31
C VAL A 267 13.80 7.39 13.36
N LEU A 268 12.60 7.95 13.48
CA LEU A 268 12.13 9.05 12.63
C LEU A 268 13.00 10.32 12.79
N PHE A 269 13.47 10.59 14.01
CA PHE A 269 14.38 11.70 14.29
C PHE A 269 15.78 11.47 13.74
N ASP A 270 16.30 10.25 13.78
CA ASP A 270 17.58 9.90 13.16
C ASP A 270 17.48 10.02 11.63
N GLN A 271 16.45 9.41 11.01
CA GLN A 271 16.17 9.52 9.58
C GLN A 271 16.03 10.99 9.13
N HIS A 272 15.27 11.80 9.87
CA HIS A 272 15.12 13.24 9.60
C HIS A 272 16.48 13.97 9.57
N SER A 273 17.41 13.61 10.47
CA SER A 273 18.72 14.25 10.53
C SER A 273 19.66 13.91 9.36
N ARG A 274 19.39 12.80 8.65
CA ARG A 274 20.16 12.34 7.49
C ARG A 274 19.61 12.87 6.16
N ILE A 275 18.35 13.29 6.13
CA ILE A 275 17.68 13.77 4.92
C ILE A 275 18.12 15.20 4.60
N ASN A 276 18.35 15.49 3.32
CA ASN A 276 18.52 16.86 2.85
C ASN A 276 17.12 17.51 2.67
N PRO A 277 16.76 18.51 3.49
CA PRO A 277 15.42 19.10 3.46
C PRO A 277 15.11 19.84 2.15
N HIS A 278 16.13 20.17 1.34
CA HIS A 278 15.93 20.78 0.03
C HIS A 278 15.53 19.78 -1.06
N LEU A 279 15.70 18.48 -0.83
CA LEU A 279 15.43 17.44 -1.82
C LEU A 279 14.19 16.60 -1.47
N THR A 280 13.86 16.45 -0.18
CA THR A 280 12.77 15.57 0.25
C THR A 280 12.24 15.99 1.62
N GLN A 281 10.91 15.98 1.78
CA GLN A 281 10.29 16.12 3.11
C GLN A 281 10.38 14.78 3.86
N SER A 282 10.93 14.79 5.08
CA SER A 282 10.95 13.60 5.94
C SER A 282 9.57 13.29 6.55
N CYS A 283 9.32 12.03 6.93
CA CYS A 283 8.12 11.63 7.66
C CYS A 283 7.87 12.49 8.92
N LEU A 284 8.92 12.74 9.71
CA LEU A 284 8.83 13.54 10.93
C LEU A 284 8.34 14.98 10.66
N ALA A 285 8.83 15.61 9.59
CA ALA A 285 8.38 16.94 9.15
C ALA A 285 6.91 16.91 8.73
N GLY A 286 6.49 15.88 7.99
CA GLY A 286 5.09 15.65 7.65
C GLY A 286 4.20 15.53 8.89
N PHE A 287 4.63 14.79 9.91
CA PHE A 287 3.89 14.70 11.18
C PHE A 287 3.88 15.99 12.00
N TYR A 288 4.92 16.82 11.88
CA TYR A 288 4.91 18.13 12.53
C TYR A 288 3.83 19.05 11.96
N GLU A 289 3.57 18.96 10.65
CA GLU A 289 2.57 19.76 9.95
C GLU A 289 1.16 19.14 10.09
N ARG A 290 1.05 17.87 9.70
CA ARG A 290 -0.21 17.15 9.49
C ARG A 290 -0.53 16.11 10.55
N GLY A 291 0.34 15.89 11.54
CA GLY A 291 0.10 14.93 12.63
C GLY A 291 -1.13 15.28 13.45
N ILE A 292 -1.80 14.26 14.02
CA ILE A 292 -2.81 14.49 15.07
C ILE A 292 -2.16 15.07 16.34
N GLU A 293 -2.96 15.72 17.16
CA GLU A 293 -2.46 16.45 18.34
C GLU A 293 -1.59 15.60 19.30
N PRO A 294 -1.95 14.34 19.65
CA PRO A 294 -1.08 13.51 20.48
C PRO A 294 0.28 13.22 19.84
N VAL A 295 0.33 13.01 18.51
CA VAL A 295 1.57 12.76 17.77
C VAL A 295 2.45 14.01 17.78
N LYS A 296 1.88 15.19 17.52
CA LYS A 296 2.59 16.48 17.60
C LYS A 296 3.17 16.73 18.99
N ARG A 297 2.38 16.46 20.03
CA ARG A 297 2.84 16.55 21.43
C ARG A 297 4.04 15.62 21.68
N LEU A 298 3.94 14.35 21.31
CA LEU A 298 5.02 13.38 21.51
C LEU A 298 6.29 13.76 20.75
N ILE A 299 6.17 14.34 19.54
CA ILE A 299 7.31 14.86 18.78
C ILE A 299 8.00 16.01 19.54
N ILE A 300 7.23 16.96 20.07
CA ILE A 300 7.77 18.08 20.86
C ILE A 300 8.45 17.57 22.13
N ASP A 301 7.78 16.69 22.88
CA ASP A 301 8.32 16.11 24.11
C ASP A 301 9.62 15.34 23.86
N HIS A 302 9.67 14.54 22.78
CA HIS A 302 10.88 13.81 22.40
C HIS A 302 12.00 14.78 21.98
N ARG A 303 11.69 15.82 21.22
CA ARG A 303 12.65 16.85 20.81
C ARG A 303 13.28 17.57 22.00
N ASP A 304 12.47 17.88 23.02
CA ASP A 304 12.95 18.59 24.20
C ASP A 304 13.77 17.67 25.11
N ARG A 305 13.32 16.43 25.34
CA ARG A 305 14.11 15.40 26.05
C ARG A 305 15.48 15.19 25.42
N ARG A 306 15.60 15.16 24.08
CA ARG A 306 16.89 15.02 23.38
C ARG A 306 17.88 16.15 23.67
N LYS A 307 17.42 17.33 24.08
CA LYS A 307 18.28 18.48 24.43
C LYS A 307 18.75 18.42 25.88
N GLU A 308 18.12 17.60 26.72
CA GLU A 308 18.46 17.50 28.13
C GLU A 308 19.87 16.87 28.30
N PRO A 309 20.70 17.42 29.21
CA PRO A 309 22.00 16.82 29.52
C PRO A 309 21.83 15.38 30.01
N GLY A 310 22.52 14.45 29.37
CA GLY A 310 22.48 13.03 29.76
C GLY A 310 21.30 12.25 29.20
N PHE A 311 20.55 12.79 28.23
CA PHE A 311 19.55 12.04 27.48
C PHE A 311 20.15 10.73 26.92
N GLN A 312 19.42 9.63 27.12
CA GLN A 312 19.74 8.33 26.55
C GLN A 312 18.48 7.70 25.98
N LEU A 313 18.62 7.01 24.84
CA LEU A 313 17.56 6.16 24.31
C LEU A 313 17.27 5.01 25.27
N SER A 314 16.01 4.58 25.34
CA SER A 314 15.58 3.36 26.01
C SER A 314 15.49 2.26 24.98
N TYR A 315 16.12 1.11 25.19
CA TYR A 315 16.16 0.02 24.21
C TYR A 315 15.03 -1.01 24.35
N GLY A 316 14.15 -0.83 25.33
CA GLY A 316 13.00 -1.70 25.59
C GLY A 316 12.75 -1.86 27.08
N ASN A 317 12.36 -3.06 27.50
CA ASN A 317 12.20 -3.40 28.92
C ASN A 317 13.53 -3.31 29.70
N PRO A 318 13.50 -3.08 31.03
CA PRO A 318 14.69 -2.81 31.83
C PRO A 318 15.80 -3.87 31.75
N GLU A 319 15.43 -5.15 31.64
CA GLU A 319 16.41 -6.24 31.56
C GLU A 319 17.20 -6.20 30.25
N PHE A 320 16.51 -5.97 29.12
CA PHE A 320 17.15 -5.84 27.83
C PHE A 320 17.95 -4.54 27.74
N ASP A 321 17.40 -3.43 28.23
CA ASP A 321 18.07 -2.13 28.26
C ASP A 321 19.40 -2.19 29.03
N ALA A 322 19.41 -2.83 30.20
CA ALA A 322 20.63 -3.03 30.98
C ALA A 322 21.66 -3.91 30.27
N ALA A 323 21.21 -4.98 29.59
CA ALA A 323 22.09 -5.86 28.82
C ALA A 323 22.74 -5.12 27.64
N VAL A 324 21.96 -4.36 26.87
CA VAL A 324 22.44 -3.57 25.72
C VAL A 324 23.44 -2.50 26.19
N ARG A 325 23.17 -1.82 27.32
CA ARG A 325 24.08 -0.80 27.88
C ARG A 325 25.41 -1.35 28.37
N ALA A 326 25.48 -2.63 28.73
CA ALA A 326 26.71 -3.27 29.20
C ALA A 326 27.68 -3.62 28.05
N ILE A 327 27.24 -3.52 26.79
CA ILE A 327 28.03 -3.88 25.61
C ILE A 327 29.00 -2.75 25.25
N ASP A 328 30.27 -3.12 25.06
CA ASP A 328 31.24 -2.24 24.39
C ASP A 328 31.06 -2.32 22.87
N PHE A 329 30.30 -1.37 22.31
CA PHE A 329 30.01 -1.31 20.87
C PHE A 329 31.23 -0.96 19.99
N ALA A 330 32.37 -0.59 20.58
CA ALA A 330 33.63 -0.44 19.85
C ALA A 330 34.41 -1.76 19.75
N GLY A 331 34.03 -2.78 20.53
CA GLY A 331 34.68 -4.09 20.56
C GLY A 331 34.24 -5.02 19.43
N PRO A 332 35.07 -6.02 19.07
CA PRO A 332 34.76 -6.99 18.01
C PRO A 332 33.57 -7.90 18.36
N ASP A 333 33.27 -8.06 19.66
CA ASP A 333 32.22 -8.95 20.17
C ASP A 333 30.86 -8.25 20.34
N ALA A 334 30.73 -6.99 19.90
CA ALA A 334 29.52 -6.20 20.07
C ALA A 334 28.26 -6.86 19.48
N TRP A 335 28.38 -7.47 18.29
CA TRP A 335 27.27 -8.17 17.65
C TRP A 335 26.86 -9.46 18.38
N PRO A 336 27.76 -10.42 18.65
CA PRO A 336 27.42 -11.61 19.44
C PRO A 336 26.76 -11.28 20.78
N LEU A 337 27.27 -10.29 21.52
CA LEU A 337 26.70 -9.88 22.80
C LEU A 337 25.30 -9.27 22.66
N LEU A 338 25.06 -8.47 21.61
CA LEU A 338 23.75 -7.92 21.33
C LEU A 338 22.76 -9.02 20.96
N HIS A 339 23.18 -9.97 20.12
CA HIS A 339 22.38 -11.12 19.72
C HIS A 339 22.00 -11.98 20.94
N ASP A 340 22.95 -12.26 21.84
CA ASP A 340 22.71 -13.02 23.07
C ASP A 340 21.78 -12.30 24.07
N ALA A 341 21.65 -10.98 23.96
CA ALA A 341 20.72 -10.20 24.76
C ALA A 341 19.28 -10.22 24.22
N LEU A 342 19.06 -10.53 22.92
CA LEU A 342 17.73 -10.49 22.28
C LEU A 342 16.65 -11.32 23.01
N PRO A 343 16.93 -12.51 23.59
CA PRO A 343 15.93 -13.26 24.35
C PRO A 343 15.39 -12.53 25.60
N LEU A 344 16.08 -11.48 26.08
CA LEU A 344 15.63 -10.65 27.20
C LEU A 344 14.65 -9.56 26.77
N TRP A 345 14.59 -9.24 25.49
CA TRP A 345 13.71 -8.21 24.96
C TRP A 345 12.25 -8.66 25.03
N ARG A 346 11.38 -7.72 25.39
CA ARG A 346 9.94 -7.91 25.42
C ARG A 346 9.22 -6.75 24.73
N PRO A 347 8.13 -7.04 24.01
CA PRO A 347 7.31 -5.99 23.42
C PRO A 347 6.69 -5.10 24.50
N VAL A 348 6.48 -3.81 24.17
CA VAL A 348 5.86 -2.84 25.10
C VAL A 348 4.33 -2.88 25.00
N SER A 349 3.83 -3.44 23.90
CA SER A 349 2.43 -3.60 23.56
C SER A 349 2.28 -4.69 22.51
N ASP A 350 1.04 -5.08 22.19
CA ASP A 350 0.77 -6.14 21.21
C ASP A 350 1.29 -5.80 19.81
N ASP A 351 1.42 -4.52 19.46
CA ASP A 351 1.85 -4.05 18.14
C ASP A 351 3.35 -3.77 18.05
N HIS A 352 4.14 -4.15 19.06
CA HIS A 352 5.61 -4.07 19.05
C HIS A 352 6.23 -5.39 18.59
N LEU A 353 6.81 -5.43 17.38
CA LEU A 353 7.45 -6.62 16.79
C LEU A 353 8.97 -6.67 16.98
N ALA A 354 9.63 -5.51 17.00
CA ALA A 354 11.09 -5.47 17.07
C ALA A 354 11.60 -4.17 17.72
N PRO A 355 12.75 -4.22 18.42
CA PRO A 355 13.42 -3.05 19.03
C PRO A 355 14.03 -2.13 17.97
N ILE A 356 13.19 -1.47 17.18
CA ILE A 356 13.65 -0.61 16.08
C ILE A 356 14.39 0.63 16.58
N CYS A 357 14.20 1.03 17.84
CA CYS A 357 14.98 2.10 18.47
C CYS A 357 16.50 1.87 18.43
N LEU A 358 16.96 0.61 18.31
CA LEU A 358 18.38 0.29 18.13
C LEU A 358 18.96 0.96 16.88
N MET A 359 18.14 1.14 15.84
CA MET A 359 18.54 1.79 14.58
C MET A 359 18.75 3.30 14.73
N ALA A 360 18.31 3.90 15.83
CA ALA A 360 18.52 5.32 16.12
C ALA A 360 19.81 5.61 16.91
N ASP A 361 20.49 4.57 17.43
CA ASP A 361 21.77 4.75 18.12
C ASP A 361 22.92 4.67 17.11
N PRO A 362 23.74 5.73 16.95
CA PRO A 362 24.82 5.74 15.96
C PRO A 362 25.93 4.72 16.24
N ARG A 363 26.00 4.15 17.44
CA ARG A 363 26.95 3.08 17.81
C ARG A 363 26.42 1.69 17.44
N ILE A 364 25.10 1.52 17.43
CA ILE A 364 24.43 0.23 17.23
C ILE A 364 23.98 0.08 15.78
N ALA A 365 23.37 1.12 15.19
CA ALA A 365 22.80 1.06 13.85
C ALA A 365 23.78 0.56 12.78
N PRO A 366 25.07 0.97 12.74
CA PRO A 366 26.02 0.44 11.75
C PRO A 366 26.33 -1.06 11.91
N LEU A 367 26.08 -1.64 13.09
CA LEU A 367 26.25 -3.07 13.34
C LEU A 367 25.09 -3.90 12.79
N ILE A 368 23.91 -3.33 12.63
CA ILE A 368 22.70 -4.01 12.16
C ILE A 368 22.63 -3.87 10.63
N THR A 369 23.32 -4.75 9.91
CA THR A 369 23.16 -4.91 8.46
C THR A 369 21.81 -5.55 8.14
N PRO A 370 21.33 -5.55 6.88
CA PRO A 370 20.10 -6.24 6.49
C PRO A 370 20.06 -7.73 6.91
N GLU A 371 21.18 -8.43 6.84
CA GLU A 371 21.31 -9.83 7.26
C GLU A 371 21.13 -9.97 8.78
N ARG A 372 21.77 -9.10 9.54
CA ARG A 372 21.69 -9.06 11.01
C ARG A 372 20.32 -8.59 11.51
N GLY A 373 19.70 -7.67 10.80
CA GLY A 373 18.31 -7.28 11.01
C GLY A 373 17.36 -8.46 10.81
N ARG A 374 17.60 -9.28 9.77
CA ARG A 374 16.89 -10.54 9.57
C ARG A 374 17.16 -11.54 10.71
N GLU A 375 18.40 -11.69 11.18
CA GLU A 375 18.71 -12.54 12.35
C GLU A 375 17.94 -12.11 13.60
N ILE A 376 17.86 -10.80 13.85
CA ILE A 376 17.04 -10.21 14.91
C ILE A 376 15.59 -10.66 14.72
N LEU A 377 14.98 -10.36 13.58
CA LEU A 377 13.57 -10.71 13.30
C LEU A 377 13.29 -12.22 13.34
N SER A 378 14.28 -13.06 13.02
CA SER A 378 14.15 -14.52 13.06
C SER A 378 14.34 -15.13 14.45
N THR A 379 14.72 -14.33 15.45
CA THR A 379 14.81 -14.78 16.84
C THR A 379 13.42 -14.83 17.46
N PRO A 380 12.91 -16.01 17.87
CA PRO A 380 11.58 -16.13 18.48
C PRO A 380 11.46 -15.32 19.77
N ARG A 381 10.35 -14.59 19.94
CA ARG A 381 10.06 -13.70 21.07
C ARG A 381 8.60 -13.84 21.48
N GLY A 382 8.36 -14.22 22.74
CA GLY A 382 7.01 -14.39 23.28
C GLY A 382 6.47 -15.80 23.09
#